data_AF-A0A552B1Q9-F1
#
_entry.id   AF-A0A552B1Q9-F1
#
_cell.length_a   1.000
_cell.length_b   1.000
_cell.length_c   1.000
_cell.angle_alpha   90.00
_cell.angle_beta   90.00
_cell.angle_gamma   90.00
#
_symmetry.space_group_name_H-M   'P 1'
#
loop_
_entity.id
_entity.type
_entity.pdbx_description
1 polymer ?
#
loop_
_entity_poly.entity_id
_entity_poly.type
_entity_poly.pdbx_seq_one_letter_code
_entity_poly.pdbx_strand_id
1 'polypeptide(L)'
;MPRLRLPPLSRGARGDRTGHFWEKRYFCDGFPPSDRERALNTLRYIHGNPKAAKMRSTFFYDFSNYGSYERLTDDGLTQWHPAFLKLGDSLEECARKYKGFCQKYKPKEKNTAIRCHWGSKLLARVHLPEPKSSDTRESRKRGTEKRNNLCFPAPSLPASSPCQVSETPELTRIVRQFLEANRAPWQGEKDF
;
A
#
# COMPACT_ATOMS: atom_id res chain seq x y z
N MET A 1 -48.59 16.42 -14.13
CA MET A 1 -47.35 15.91 -13.47
C MET A 1 -46.58 15.05 -14.48
N PRO A 2 -45.50 15.54 -15.09
CA PRO A 2 -44.72 14.71 -16.01
C PRO A 2 -43.86 13.71 -15.23
N ARG A 3 -44.00 12.41 -15.54
CA ARG A 3 -43.10 11.36 -15.06
C ARG A 3 -41.75 11.52 -15.76
N LEU A 4 -40.71 11.86 -15.01
CA LEU A 4 -39.32 11.79 -15.47
C LEU A 4 -38.98 10.31 -15.77
N ARG A 5 -38.80 9.96 -17.05
CA ARG A 5 -38.15 8.71 -17.43
C ARG A 5 -36.65 8.87 -17.19
N LEU A 6 -36.11 8.10 -16.26
CA LEU A 6 -34.66 7.92 -16.15
C LEU A 6 -34.15 7.20 -17.41
N PRO A 7 -32.99 7.59 -17.96
CA PRO A 7 -32.37 6.85 -19.05
C PRO A 7 -31.99 5.44 -18.59
N PRO A 8 -32.08 4.42 -19.46
CA PRO A 8 -31.66 3.08 -19.11
C PRO A 8 -30.18 3.09 -18.74
N LEU A 9 -29.85 2.46 -17.61
CA LEU A 9 -28.48 2.13 -17.24
C LEU A 9 -27.84 1.42 -18.43
N SER A 10 -26.83 2.06 -19.02
CA SER A 10 -25.94 1.40 -19.99
C SER A 10 -25.50 0.09 -19.36
N ARG A 11 -25.84 -1.04 -20.00
CA ARG A 11 -25.30 -2.36 -19.67
C ARG A 11 -23.82 -2.35 -20.06
N GLY A 12 -22.99 -1.68 -19.27
CA GLY A 12 -21.55 -1.89 -19.27
C GLY A 12 -21.29 -3.33 -18.87
N ALA A 13 -20.64 -4.07 -19.77
CA ALA A 13 -20.25 -5.46 -19.69
C ALA A 13 -19.99 -5.95 -18.25
N ARG A 14 -20.92 -6.74 -17.71
CA ARG A 14 -20.69 -7.60 -16.55
C ARG A 14 -20.51 -9.01 -17.11
N GLY A 15 -19.28 -9.50 -17.17
CA GLY A 15 -19.05 -10.89 -17.57
C GLY A 15 -17.59 -11.33 -17.69
N ASP A 16 -16.72 -10.54 -18.31
CA ASP A 16 -15.58 -11.18 -19.00
C ASP A 16 -14.19 -10.84 -18.40
N ARG A 17 -14.15 -10.37 -17.14
CA ARG A 17 -12.87 -10.10 -16.48
C ARG A 17 -12.37 -11.35 -15.75
N THR A 18 -11.56 -12.14 -16.45
CA THR A 18 -10.75 -13.23 -15.87
C THR A 18 -9.36 -12.71 -15.49
N GLY A 19 -8.91 -12.97 -14.25
CA GLY A 19 -7.59 -12.54 -13.76
C GLY A 19 -7.46 -12.62 -12.23
N HIS A 20 -6.29 -12.26 -11.70
CA HIS A 20 -6.07 -12.21 -10.25
C HIS A 20 -6.48 -10.84 -9.69
N PHE A 21 -7.32 -10.84 -8.65
CA PHE A 21 -7.76 -9.61 -7.97
C PHE A 21 -6.62 -8.95 -7.17
N TRP A 22 -5.69 -9.76 -6.65
CA TRP A 22 -4.59 -9.30 -5.82
C TRP A 22 -3.32 -9.01 -6.63
N GLU A 23 -2.56 -8.00 -6.19
CA GLU A 23 -1.17 -7.84 -6.62
C GLU A 23 -0.31 -9.01 -6.12
N LYS A 24 0.72 -9.39 -6.88
CA LYS A 24 1.55 -10.57 -6.59
C LYS A 24 2.36 -10.48 -5.29
N ARG A 25 2.55 -9.27 -4.76
CA ARG A 25 3.37 -8.99 -3.56
C ARG A 25 2.69 -7.91 -2.74
N TYR A 26 2.87 -7.96 -1.43
CA TYR A 26 2.44 -6.91 -0.51
C TYR A 26 3.65 -6.31 0.21
N PHE A 27 3.49 -5.08 0.69
CA PHE A 27 4.48 -4.43 1.54
C PHE A 27 4.29 -4.90 2.99
N CYS A 28 5.38 -5.33 3.63
CA CYS A 28 5.42 -5.70 5.04
C CYS A 28 6.67 -5.07 5.66
N ASP A 29 6.48 -4.35 6.76
CA ASP A 29 7.57 -3.76 7.54
C ASP A 29 7.21 -3.80 9.02
N GLY A 30 8.05 -4.47 9.80
CA GLY A 30 7.89 -4.57 11.25
C GLY A 30 8.62 -3.43 11.95
N PHE A 31 8.15 -3.06 13.15
CA PHE A 31 8.85 -2.10 14.00
C PHE A 31 8.80 -2.56 15.46
N PRO A 32 9.76 -2.13 16.30
CA PRO A 32 9.79 -2.53 17.71
C PRO A 32 8.52 -2.11 18.46
N PRO A 33 8.01 -2.93 19.40
CA PRO A 33 6.79 -2.60 20.15
C PRO A 33 6.94 -1.37 21.05
N SER A 34 8.18 -0.97 21.36
CA SER A 34 8.50 0.26 22.09
C SER A 34 8.35 1.52 21.24
N ASP A 35 8.35 1.43 19.91
CA ASP A 35 8.28 2.57 18.99
C ASP A 35 6.85 3.06 18.82
N ARG A 36 6.42 3.85 19.81
CA ARG A 36 5.06 4.43 19.88
C ARG A 36 4.84 5.47 18.80
N GLU A 37 5.87 6.23 18.46
CA GLU A 37 5.77 7.26 17.43
C GLU A 37 5.53 6.62 16.06
N ARG A 38 6.27 5.58 15.70
CA ARG A 38 6.04 4.82 14.47
C ARG A 38 4.65 4.22 14.44
N ALA A 39 4.17 3.65 15.55
CA ALA A 39 2.82 3.10 15.64
C ALA A 39 1.74 4.17 15.35
N LEU A 40 1.80 5.30 16.05
CA LEU A 40 0.83 6.40 15.88
C LEU A 40 0.87 7.01 14.48
N ASN A 41 2.07 7.22 13.93
CA ASN A 41 2.24 7.73 12.57
C ASN A 41 1.68 6.76 11.53
N THR A 42 1.87 5.45 11.72
CA THR A 42 1.32 4.40 10.84
C THR A 42 -0.20 4.36 10.91
N LEU A 43 -0.79 4.40 12.11
CA LEU A 43 -2.25 4.48 12.29
C LEU A 43 -2.82 5.72 11.59
N ARG A 44 -2.20 6.89 11.81
CA ARG A 44 -2.62 8.14 11.16
C ARG A 44 -2.49 8.08 9.63
N TYR A 45 -1.45 7.43 9.11
CA TYR A 45 -1.29 7.24 7.67
C TYR A 45 -2.44 6.40 7.09
N ILE A 46 -2.77 5.27 7.74
CA ILE A 46 -3.87 4.38 7.33
C ILE A 46 -5.20 5.14 7.35
N HIS A 47 -5.54 5.80 8.47
CA HIS A 47 -6.78 6.56 8.60
C HIS A 47 -6.83 7.80 7.70
N GLY A 48 -5.67 8.38 7.39
CA GLY A 48 -5.54 9.52 6.49
C GLY A 48 -5.58 9.16 5.01
N ASN A 49 -5.48 7.87 4.66
CA ASN A 49 -5.38 7.43 3.26
C ASN A 49 -6.61 7.81 2.41
N PRO A 50 -7.87 7.61 2.86
CA PRO A 50 -9.04 8.04 2.10
C PRO A 50 -9.03 9.54 1.78
N LYS A 51 -8.51 10.35 2.72
CA LYS A 51 -8.32 11.79 2.53
C LYS A 51 -7.19 12.11 1.55
N ALA A 52 -6.04 11.47 1.68
CA ALA A 52 -4.90 11.64 0.79
C ALA A 52 -5.22 11.22 -0.66
N ALA A 53 -6.01 10.17 -0.83
CA ALA A 53 -6.50 9.68 -2.11
C ALA A 53 -7.65 10.52 -2.70
N LYS A 54 -8.08 11.60 -2.02
CA LYS A 54 -9.19 12.47 -2.41
C LYS A 54 -10.54 11.75 -2.52
N MET A 55 -10.71 10.62 -1.85
CA MET A 55 -11.99 9.91 -1.76
C MET A 55 -12.93 10.59 -0.75
N ARG A 56 -12.36 11.21 0.30
CA ARG A 56 -13.08 11.96 1.34
C ARG A 56 -12.33 13.25 1.69
N SER A 57 -13.04 14.25 2.19
CA SER A 57 -12.43 15.50 2.69
C SER A 57 -11.96 15.37 4.14
N THR A 58 -12.56 14.47 4.90
CA THR A 58 -12.29 14.21 6.32
C THR A 58 -11.56 12.89 6.54
N PHE A 59 -11.06 12.67 7.75
CA PHE A 59 -10.53 11.37 8.18
C PHE A 59 -11.63 10.31 8.35
N PHE A 60 -12.85 10.73 8.70
CA PHE A 60 -13.97 9.80 8.85
C PHE A 60 -14.31 9.12 7.52
N TYR A 61 -14.36 7.80 7.54
CA TYR A 61 -14.71 6.95 6.42
C TYR A 61 -15.30 5.63 6.93
N ASP A 62 -16.46 5.24 6.42
CA ASP A 62 -17.25 4.09 6.92
C ASP A 62 -16.50 2.75 6.81
N PHE A 63 -15.58 2.64 5.85
CA PHE A 63 -14.77 1.44 5.63
C PHE A 63 -13.37 1.55 6.26
N SER A 64 -13.26 2.30 7.36
CA SER A 64 -12.06 2.39 8.19
C SER A 64 -12.45 2.38 9.65
N ASN A 65 -11.57 1.88 10.52
CA ASN A 65 -11.83 1.91 11.96
C ASN A 65 -11.46 3.25 12.63
N TYR A 66 -11.32 4.35 11.87
CA TYR A 66 -11.03 5.67 12.44
C TYR A 66 -12.09 6.11 13.46
N GLY A 67 -13.37 5.79 13.22
CA GLY A 67 -14.47 6.08 14.13
C GLY A 67 -14.25 5.49 15.53
N SER A 68 -13.70 4.28 15.60
CA SER A 68 -13.41 3.56 16.85
C SER A 68 -12.30 4.24 17.66
N TYR A 69 -11.46 5.08 17.04
CA TYR A 69 -10.45 5.88 17.73
C TYR A 69 -10.93 7.31 18.05
N GLU A 70 -11.67 7.94 17.13
CA GLU A 70 -12.11 9.35 17.29
C GLU A 70 -13.36 9.48 18.17
N ARG A 71 -14.31 8.57 17.99
CA ARG A 71 -15.66 8.62 18.59
C ARG A 71 -15.88 7.52 19.61
N LEU A 72 -14.88 6.65 19.81
CA LEU A 72 -14.98 5.48 20.69
C LEU A 72 -16.16 4.58 20.32
N THR A 73 -16.49 4.47 19.03
CA THR A 73 -17.53 3.56 18.56
C THR A 73 -17.09 2.12 18.75
N ASP A 74 -17.97 1.28 19.28
CA ASP A 74 -17.77 -0.15 19.32
C ASP A 74 -18.13 -0.76 17.95
N ASP A 75 -17.11 -1.23 17.25
CA ASP A 75 -17.25 -1.97 15.99
C ASP A 75 -17.08 -3.49 16.17
N GLY A 76 -16.94 -3.97 17.41
CA GLY A 76 -16.73 -5.37 17.76
C GLY A 76 -15.40 -5.97 17.31
N LEU A 77 -14.50 -5.18 16.72
CA LEU A 77 -13.27 -5.66 16.08
C LEU A 77 -12.02 -4.90 16.52
N THR A 78 -12.15 -3.61 16.79
CA THR A 78 -11.00 -2.74 17.05
C THR A 78 -10.47 -2.99 18.45
N GLN A 79 -9.22 -3.44 18.50
CA GLN A 79 -8.39 -3.39 19.69
C GLN A 79 -7.47 -2.17 19.60
N TRP A 80 -7.53 -1.29 20.60
CA TRP A 80 -6.69 -0.10 20.60
C TRP A 80 -5.22 -0.44 20.86
N HIS A 81 -4.33 0.12 20.04
CA HIS A 81 -2.90 -0.06 20.20
C HIS A 81 -2.40 0.59 21.50
N PRO A 82 -1.42 0.00 22.23
CA PRO A 82 -0.89 0.58 23.47
C PRO A 82 -0.35 2.01 23.33
N ALA A 83 0.13 2.38 22.13
CA ALA A 83 0.55 3.75 21.85
C ALA A 83 -0.61 4.76 21.86
N PHE A 84 -1.81 4.36 21.43
CA PHE A 84 -3.02 5.20 21.53
C PHE A 84 -3.46 5.33 22.98
N LEU A 85 -3.51 4.22 23.72
CA LEU A 85 -3.92 4.20 25.13
C LEU A 85 -2.97 5.01 26.04
N LYS A 86 -1.73 5.25 25.60
CA LYS A 86 -0.75 6.09 26.31
C LYS A 86 -0.88 7.59 25.98
N LEU A 87 -1.83 7.99 25.13
CA LEU A 87 -2.02 9.40 24.79
C LEU A 87 -2.60 10.19 25.96
N GLY A 88 -3.47 9.60 26.77
CA GLY A 88 -4.12 10.27 27.89
C GLY A 88 -4.51 9.29 28.99
N ASP A 89 -5.05 9.83 30.08
CA ASP A 89 -5.37 9.05 31.27
C ASP A 89 -6.76 8.40 31.19
N SER A 90 -7.60 8.85 30.24
CA SER A 90 -8.90 8.26 29.90
C SER A 90 -9.03 8.00 28.40
N LEU A 91 -9.98 7.15 28.00
CA LEU A 91 -10.25 6.86 26.60
C LEU A 91 -10.72 8.10 25.82
N GLU A 92 -11.55 8.93 26.43
CA GLU A 92 -12.04 10.19 25.87
C GLU A 92 -10.88 11.15 25.61
N GLU A 93 -9.93 11.20 26.55
CA GLU A 93 -8.74 12.02 26.38
C GLU A 93 -7.84 11.48 25.26
N CYS A 94 -7.67 10.15 25.19
CA CYS A 94 -6.95 9.49 24.09
C CYS A 94 -7.59 9.83 22.75
N ALA A 95 -8.91 9.69 22.62
CA ALA A 95 -9.67 9.99 21.41
C ALA A 95 -9.52 11.45 21.00
N ARG A 96 -9.65 12.39 21.96
CA ARG A 96 -9.49 13.83 21.73
C ARG A 96 -8.07 14.18 21.25
N LYS A 97 -7.04 13.65 21.93
CA LYS A 97 -5.63 13.86 21.57
C LYS A 97 -5.32 13.25 20.21
N TYR A 98 -5.82 12.05 19.93
CA TYR A 98 -5.65 11.36 18.66
C TYR A 98 -6.33 12.10 17.50
N LYS A 99 -7.57 12.57 17.70
CA LYS A 99 -8.28 13.42 16.72
C LYS A 99 -7.45 14.65 16.35
N GLY A 100 -6.93 15.37 17.35
CA GLY A 100 -6.07 16.53 17.12
C GLY A 100 -4.76 16.16 16.40
N PHE A 101 -4.16 15.02 16.74
CA PHE A 101 -2.96 14.50 16.08
C PHE A 101 -3.20 14.16 14.59
N CYS A 102 -4.36 13.57 14.26
CA CYS A 102 -4.76 13.28 12.89
C CYS A 102 -5.09 14.54 12.09
N GLN A 103 -5.76 15.53 12.68
CA GLN A 103 -6.07 16.80 12.00
C GLN A 103 -4.83 17.58 11.56
N LYS A 104 -3.71 17.44 12.29
CA LYS A 104 -2.41 18.01 11.91
C LYS A 104 -1.77 17.34 10.70
N TYR A 105 -2.28 16.19 10.25
CA TYR A 105 -1.75 15.50 9.08
C TYR A 105 -1.97 16.31 7.80
N LYS A 106 -0.87 16.58 7.12
CA LYS A 106 -0.86 17.12 5.76
C LYS A 106 -0.23 16.06 4.86
N PRO A 107 -1.02 15.41 3.98
CA PRO A 107 -0.46 14.50 3.00
C PRO A 107 0.63 15.22 2.21
N LYS A 108 1.82 14.64 2.14
CA LYS A 108 2.86 15.16 1.25
C LYS A 108 2.35 14.95 -0.17
N GLU A 109 2.43 15.99 -0.99
CA GLU A 109 2.20 15.83 -2.41
C GLU A 109 3.18 14.78 -2.92
N LYS A 110 2.64 13.80 -3.65
CA LYS A 110 3.50 12.85 -4.33
C LYS A 110 4.29 13.66 -5.35
N ASN A 111 5.58 13.87 -5.08
CA ASN A 111 6.50 14.46 -6.05
C ASN A 111 6.21 13.79 -7.39
N THR A 112 5.81 14.57 -8.39
CA THR A 112 5.57 14.07 -9.75
C THR A 112 6.70 13.14 -10.10
N ALA A 113 6.35 11.89 -10.40
CA ALA A 113 7.28 10.77 -10.47
C ALA A 113 8.59 11.23 -11.11
N ILE A 114 9.72 11.03 -10.42
CA ILE A 114 11.00 10.92 -11.11
C ILE A 114 10.73 9.93 -12.23
N ARG A 115 10.68 10.39 -13.48
CA ARG A 115 10.31 9.54 -14.61
C ARG A 115 11.27 8.36 -14.57
N CYS A 116 10.78 7.20 -14.16
CA CYS A 116 11.62 6.04 -13.98
C CYS A 116 11.98 5.54 -15.38
N HIS A 117 13.10 6.02 -15.92
CA HIS A 117 13.58 5.68 -17.27
C HIS A 117 14.10 4.24 -17.40
N TRP A 118 13.83 3.37 -16.42
CA TRP A 118 14.19 1.95 -16.47
C TRP A 118 13.69 1.30 -17.76
N GLY A 119 12.43 1.55 -18.14
CA GLY A 119 11.87 1.06 -19.39
C GLY A 119 12.51 1.69 -20.64
N SER A 120 12.76 3.01 -20.62
CA SER A 120 13.39 3.71 -21.74
C SER A 120 14.82 3.23 -22.02
N LYS A 121 15.59 2.91 -20.98
CA LYS A 121 16.98 2.44 -21.10
C LYS A 121 17.09 0.98 -21.51
N LEU A 122 16.09 0.16 -21.14
CA LEU A 122 15.96 -1.22 -21.60
C LEU A 122 15.59 -1.27 -23.09
N LEU A 123 14.63 -0.46 -23.52
CA LEU A 123 14.19 -0.38 -24.92
C LEU A 123 15.22 0.28 -25.84
N ALA A 124 16.03 1.22 -25.34
CA ALA A 124 17.16 1.78 -26.10
C ALA A 124 18.23 0.74 -26.48
N ARG A 125 18.25 -0.43 -25.82
CA ARG A 125 19.13 -1.56 -26.16
C ARG A 125 18.48 -2.55 -27.11
N VAL A 126 17.17 -2.47 -27.30
CA VAL A 126 16.46 -3.22 -28.34
C VAL A 126 16.52 -2.36 -29.60
N HIS A 127 17.65 -2.44 -30.31
CA HIS A 127 17.71 -1.90 -31.67
C HIS A 127 16.71 -2.71 -32.52
N LEU A 128 15.52 -2.13 -32.76
CA LEU A 128 14.76 -2.50 -33.94
C LEU A 128 15.57 -2.01 -35.16
N PRO A 129 15.79 -2.82 -36.20
CA PRO A 129 16.49 -2.37 -37.39
C PRO A 129 15.63 -1.30 -38.08
N GLU A 130 16.00 -0.03 -37.93
CA GLU A 130 15.44 1.04 -38.75
C GLU A 130 16.05 1.00 -40.16
N PRO A 131 15.26 1.29 -41.20
CA PRO A 131 15.75 1.34 -42.57
C PRO A 131 16.74 2.49 -42.75
N LYS A 132 17.86 2.18 -43.41
CA LYS A 132 19.00 3.08 -43.62
C LYS A 132 18.60 4.33 -44.42
N SER A 133 18.90 5.51 -43.89
CA SER A 133 19.18 6.70 -44.70
C SER A 133 20.46 7.38 -44.21
N SER A 134 21.23 7.87 -45.17
CA SER A 134 22.65 8.18 -45.12
C SER A 134 23.01 9.56 -44.55
N ASP A 135 24.31 9.66 -44.27
CA ASP A 135 25.18 10.83 -44.25
C ASP A 135 25.41 11.68 -42.98
N THR A 136 26.55 11.35 -42.34
CA THR A 136 27.76 12.18 -42.20
C THR A 136 27.67 13.52 -41.45
N ARG A 137 28.29 13.60 -40.25
CA ARG A 137 29.58 14.30 -40.00
C ARG A 137 29.97 14.33 -38.51
N GLU A 138 31.27 14.20 -38.32
CA GLU A 138 32.07 14.02 -37.10
C GLU A 138 32.38 15.34 -36.37
N SER A 139 32.41 15.35 -35.02
CA SER A 139 33.61 15.73 -34.23
C SER A 139 33.38 15.96 -32.73
N ARG A 140 34.14 15.18 -31.95
CA ARG A 140 34.86 15.47 -30.68
C ARG A 140 34.21 16.34 -29.60
N LYS A 141 33.96 15.71 -28.43
CA LYS A 141 34.14 16.34 -27.11
C LYS A 141 35.15 15.57 -26.25
N ARG A 142 36.19 16.32 -25.84
CA ARG A 142 37.18 15.97 -24.81
C ARG A 142 36.51 15.90 -23.44
N GLY A 143 37.00 14.99 -22.60
CA GLY A 143 36.31 14.46 -21.43
C GLY A 143 36.24 15.35 -20.20
N THR A 144 35.55 14.84 -19.19
CA THR A 144 35.94 14.94 -17.78
C THR A 144 35.33 13.74 -17.06
N GLU A 145 36.20 12.86 -16.60
CA GLU A 145 35.90 11.72 -15.75
C GLU A 145 35.63 12.25 -14.33
N LYS A 146 34.42 12.03 -13.80
CA LYS A 146 34.14 12.13 -12.37
C LYS A 146 33.38 10.88 -11.94
N ARG A 147 34.15 9.85 -11.59
CA ARG A 147 33.70 8.72 -10.76
C ARG A 147 33.46 9.23 -9.35
N ASN A 148 32.20 9.46 -9.01
CA ASN A 148 31.80 9.52 -7.61
C ASN A 148 31.15 8.17 -7.26
N ASN A 149 32.01 7.19 -6.98
CA ASN A 149 31.61 5.99 -6.25
C ASN A 149 31.38 6.39 -4.79
N LEU A 150 30.12 6.60 -4.41
CA LEU A 150 29.70 6.54 -3.01
C LEU A 150 28.65 5.43 -2.91
N CYS A 151 29.16 4.20 -2.91
CA CYS A 151 28.43 3.05 -2.41
C CYS A 151 28.58 3.10 -0.89
N PHE A 152 27.53 3.54 -0.19
CA PHE A 152 27.49 3.39 1.26
C PHE A 152 27.38 1.89 1.58
N PRO A 153 28.30 1.30 2.36
CA PRO A 153 28.12 -0.07 2.82
C PRO A 153 26.91 -0.12 3.75
N ALA A 154 25.98 -1.03 3.47
CA ALA A 154 24.88 -1.34 4.38
C ALA A 154 25.49 -1.80 5.73
N PRO A 155 25.05 -1.25 6.88
CA PRO A 155 25.43 -1.79 8.16
C PRO A 155 24.96 -3.25 8.25
N SER A 156 25.88 -4.16 8.54
CA SER A 156 25.56 -5.55 8.83
C SER A 156 24.68 -5.60 10.07
N LEU A 157 23.37 -5.79 9.87
CA LEU A 157 22.43 -6.04 10.95
C LEU A 157 22.77 -7.40 11.59
N PRO A 158 22.81 -7.50 12.92
CA PRO A 158 22.97 -8.78 13.60
C PRO A 158 21.77 -9.67 13.24
N ALA A 159 22.04 -10.96 12.99
CA ALA A 159 21.04 -11.96 12.67
C ALA A 159 19.92 -11.92 13.73
N SER A 160 18.76 -11.37 13.36
CA SER A 160 17.59 -11.37 14.23
C SER A 160 17.17 -12.81 14.42
N SER A 161 17.09 -13.24 15.68
CA SER A 161 16.46 -14.50 16.07
C SER A 161 15.14 -14.65 15.32
N PRO A 162 14.85 -15.81 14.69
CA PRO A 162 13.61 -16.00 13.97
C PRO A 162 12.44 -15.72 14.92
N CYS A 163 11.54 -14.83 14.48
CA CYS A 163 10.29 -14.55 15.17
C CYS A 163 9.52 -15.87 15.26
N GLN A 164 9.58 -16.53 16.43
CA GLN A 164 8.79 -17.72 16.69
C GLN A 164 7.35 -17.28 16.89
N VAL A 165 6.59 -17.27 15.79
CA VAL A 165 5.14 -17.22 15.86
C VAL A 165 4.72 -18.61 16.33
N SER A 166 4.22 -18.73 17.56
CA SER A 166 3.64 -19.98 18.03
C SER A 166 2.34 -20.22 17.26
N GLU A 167 2.37 -21.16 16.32
CA GLU A 167 1.17 -21.61 15.61
C GLU A 167 0.21 -22.25 16.62
N THR A 168 -0.91 -21.57 16.89
CA THR A 168 -1.99 -22.18 17.66
C THR A 168 -2.84 -23.08 16.75
N PRO A 169 -3.48 -24.13 17.28
CA PRO A 169 -4.38 -24.99 16.50
C PRO A 169 -5.48 -24.21 15.76
N GLU A 170 -5.96 -23.12 16.37
CA GLU A 170 -6.96 -22.21 15.78
C GLU A 170 -6.39 -21.48 14.57
N LEU A 171 -5.15 -20.99 14.65
CA LEU A 171 -4.45 -20.34 13.54
C LEU A 171 -4.27 -21.30 12.39
N THR A 172 -3.84 -22.54 12.66
CA THR A 172 -3.71 -23.59 11.64
C THR A 172 -5.05 -23.89 10.96
N ARG A 173 -6.15 -23.95 11.73
CA ARG A 173 -7.50 -24.16 11.19
C ARG A 173 -7.93 -23.03 10.27
N ILE A 174 -7.72 -21.78 10.69
CA ILE A 174 -8.07 -20.59 9.89
C ILE A 174 -7.25 -20.55 8.59
N VAL A 175 -5.94 -20.83 8.68
CA VAL A 175 -5.06 -20.87 7.50
C VAL A 175 -5.51 -21.95 6.51
N ARG A 176 -5.87 -23.15 6.97
CA ARG A 176 -6.42 -24.21 6.11
C ARG A 176 -7.71 -23.79 5.42
N GLN A 177 -8.65 -23.22 6.18
CA GLN A 177 -9.93 -22.75 5.64
C GLN A 177 -9.71 -21.66 4.58
N PHE A 178 -8.78 -20.74 4.82
CA PHE A 178 -8.42 -19.71 3.84
C PHE A 178 -7.80 -20.32 2.58
N LEU A 179 -6.87 -21.27 2.72
CA LEU A 179 -6.25 -21.93 1.56
C LEU A 179 -7.27 -22.71 0.74
N GLU A 180 -8.19 -23.44 1.36
CA GLU A 180 -9.27 -24.17 0.70
C GLU A 180 -10.24 -23.24 -0.03
N ALA A 181 -10.72 -22.19 0.63
CA ALA A 181 -11.63 -21.22 0.03
C ALA A 181 -11.03 -20.47 -1.16
N ASN A 182 -9.69 -20.36 -1.23
CA ASN A 182 -8.97 -19.71 -2.32
C ASN A 182 -8.34 -20.70 -3.31
N ARG A 183 -8.63 -22.01 -3.21
CA ARG A 183 -8.19 -22.97 -4.24
C ARG A 183 -8.85 -22.63 -5.57
N ALA A 184 -8.05 -22.65 -6.64
CA ALA A 184 -8.55 -22.43 -7.98
C ALA A 184 -9.47 -23.60 -8.42
N PRO A 185 -10.60 -23.32 -9.10
CA PRO A 185 -11.59 -24.35 -9.46
C PRO A 185 -11.05 -25.55 -10.25
N TRP A 186 -9.99 -25.36 -11.03
CA TRP A 186 -9.40 -26.40 -11.88
C TRP A 186 -8.40 -27.33 -11.17
N GLN A 187 -8.18 -27.18 -9.87
CA GLN A 187 -7.35 -28.11 -9.10
C GLN A 187 -8.12 -29.33 -8.55
N GLY A 188 -9.41 -29.47 -8.88
CA GLY A 188 -10.25 -30.62 -8.51
C GLY A 188 -10.47 -31.66 -9.61
N GLU A 189 -10.09 -31.39 -10.86
CA GLU A 189 -10.28 -32.32 -11.99
C GLU A 189 -8.93 -32.92 -12.43
N LYS A 190 -8.49 -33.92 -11.69
CA LYS A 190 -7.58 -34.95 -12.21
C LYS A 190 -8.00 -36.28 -11.61
N ASP A 191 -9.12 -36.79 -12.10
CA ASP A 191 -9.49 -38.21 -12.04
C ASP A 191 -10.59 -38.44 -13.08
N PHE A 192 -10.18 -38.68 -14.32
CA PHE A 192 -10.91 -39.45 -15.34
C PHE A 192 -9.89 -40.20 -16.20
#